data_AF-A0A0G0AMF8-F1
#
_entry.id   AF-A0A0G0AMF8-F1
#
_cell.length_a   1.000
_cell.length_b   1.000
_cell.length_c   1.000
_cell.angle_alpha   90.00
_cell.angle_beta   90.00
_cell.angle_gamma   90.00
#
_symmetry.space_group_name_H-M   'P 1'
#
loop_
_entity.id
_entity.type
_entity.pdbx_description
1 polymer ?
#
loop_
_entity_poly.entity_id
_entity_poly.type
_entity_poly.pdbx_seq_one_letter_code
_entity_poly.pdbx_strand_id
1 'polypeptide(L)'
;GQYIEGWPAGWGIKEFMDYARVKSQTKPVVILAEGNFGMAGDVLDVFMKQSDEGKIIIKGYWPLSEEQLRENLPLLKDNYVYAFFSHQEEFPENWPISLKPFQIITKPGNKSTFRIFELVSD
;
A
#
# COMPACT_ATOMS: atom_id res chain seq x y z
N GLY A 1 3.17 -3.82 27.31
CA GLY A 1 2.67 -3.64 25.93
C GLY A 1 3.57 -4.42 25.01
N GLN A 2 3.04 -5.40 24.30
CA GLN A 2 3.85 -6.16 23.34
C GLN A 2 3.94 -5.33 22.06
N TYR A 3 5.13 -4.79 21.82
CA TYR A 3 5.56 -4.32 20.52
C TYR A 3 5.54 -5.52 19.57
N ILE A 4 4.89 -5.37 18.42
CA ILE A 4 4.80 -6.46 17.45
C ILE A 4 6.14 -6.59 16.74
N GLU A 5 7.07 -7.29 17.39
CA GLU A 5 8.30 -7.76 16.79
C GLU A 5 7.97 -8.95 15.88
N GLY A 6 8.24 -8.77 14.58
CA GLY A 6 8.36 -9.85 13.61
C GLY A 6 7.03 -10.37 13.05
N TRP A 7 6.43 -9.63 12.11
CA TRP A 7 5.37 -10.21 11.27
C TRP A 7 6.00 -11.10 10.17
N PRO A 8 5.66 -12.40 10.10
CA PRO A 8 6.37 -13.37 9.28
C PRO A 8 5.86 -13.46 7.83
N ALA A 9 6.66 -14.10 6.98
CA ALA A 9 6.31 -14.50 5.62
C ALA A 9 4.98 -15.27 5.58
N GLY A 10 4.06 -14.84 4.71
CA GLY A 10 2.70 -15.40 4.60
C GLY A 10 1.57 -14.35 4.56
N TRP A 11 1.90 -13.06 4.65
CA TRP A 11 0.92 -11.99 4.52
C TRP A 11 0.33 -11.88 3.11
N GLY A 12 -0.98 -12.00 3.01
CA GLY A 12 -1.78 -11.62 1.85
C GLY A 12 -2.30 -10.19 1.96
N ILE A 13 -3.29 -9.88 1.13
CA ILE A 13 -3.92 -8.55 1.05
C ILE A 13 -4.72 -8.24 2.32
N LYS A 14 -5.33 -9.26 2.93
CA LYS A 14 -6.08 -9.13 4.17
C LYS A 14 -5.19 -8.65 5.32
N GLU A 15 -3.99 -9.23 5.47
CA GLU A 15 -3.05 -8.88 6.52
C GLU A 15 -2.54 -7.46 6.36
N PHE A 16 -2.28 -7.03 5.11
CA PHE A 16 -1.94 -5.63 4.82
C PHE A 16 -3.08 -4.68 5.22
N MET A 17 -4.33 -5.02 4.91
CA MET A 17 -5.48 -4.19 5.29
C MET A 17 -5.73 -4.19 6.80
N ASP A 18 -5.51 -5.31 7.50
CA ASP A 18 -5.55 -5.38 8.96
C ASP A 18 -4.46 -4.50 9.58
N TYR A 19 -3.25 -4.48 9.01
CA TYR A 19 -2.17 -3.59 9.42
C TYR A 19 -2.51 -2.11 9.19
N ALA A 20 -3.01 -1.76 7.99
CA ALA A 20 -3.46 -0.41 7.69
C ALA A 20 -4.52 0.06 8.69
N ARG A 21 -5.44 -0.82 9.09
CA ARG A 21 -6.47 -0.53 10.10
C ARG A 21 -5.92 -0.31 11.51
N VAL A 22 -4.87 -1.02 11.91
CA VAL A 22 -4.19 -0.77 13.19
C VAL A 22 -3.48 0.58 13.14
N LYS A 23 -2.77 0.89 12.04
CA LYS A 23 -2.10 2.19 11.84
C LYS A 23 -3.08 3.35 11.82
N SER A 24 -4.24 3.17 11.19
CA SER A 24 -5.27 4.20 11.04
C SER A 24 -5.90 4.64 12.36
N GLN A 25 -5.69 3.92 13.46
CA GLN A 25 -6.08 4.37 14.81
C GLN A 25 -5.22 5.54 15.32
N THR A 26 -4.02 5.73 14.76
CA THR A 26 -3.10 6.79 15.18
C THR A 26 -3.06 7.96 14.20
N LYS A 27 -3.10 7.65 12.90
CA LYS A 27 -2.99 8.61 11.81
C LYS A 27 -3.63 7.98 10.56
N PRO A 28 -4.46 8.69 9.77
CA PRO A 28 -5.12 8.12 8.61
C PRO A 28 -4.13 7.48 7.62
N VAL A 29 -4.61 6.49 6.88
CA VAL A 29 -3.81 5.74 5.90
C VAL A 29 -4.33 6.01 4.50
N VAL A 30 -3.42 6.33 3.58
CA VAL A 30 -3.70 6.45 2.14
C VAL A 30 -2.96 5.35 1.41
N ILE A 31 -3.65 4.58 0.57
CA ILE A 31 -3.07 3.53 -0.25
C ILE A 31 -3.18 3.95 -1.71
N LEU A 32 -2.05 4.17 -2.37
CA LEU A 32 -1.95 4.47 -3.80
C LEU A 32 -1.87 3.12 -4.54
N ALA A 33 -2.95 2.67 -5.15
CA ALA A 33 -3.04 1.39 -5.82
C ALA A 33 -2.78 1.53 -7.32
N GLU A 34 -1.93 0.66 -7.87
CA GLU A 34 -1.75 0.51 -9.31
C GLU A 34 -2.97 -0.18 -9.93
N GLY A 35 -3.86 0.62 -10.52
CA GLY A 35 -5.10 0.22 -11.17
C GLY A 35 -6.35 0.36 -10.31
N ASN A 36 -7.48 0.53 -11.01
CA ASN A 36 -8.86 0.57 -10.52
C ASN A 36 -9.68 -0.26 -11.54
N PHE A 37 -10.81 -0.88 -11.14
CA PHE A 37 -11.65 -1.79 -11.95
C PHE A 37 -11.11 -3.24 -12.07
N GLY A 38 -11.34 -4.06 -11.05
CA GLY A 38 -11.01 -5.49 -11.00
C GLY A 38 -9.54 -5.80 -10.70
N MET A 39 -8.77 -4.80 -10.30
CA MET A 39 -7.32 -4.90 -10.04
C MET A 39 -7.00 -4.49 -8.59
N ALA A 40 -5.82 -3.93 -8.30
CA ALA A 40 -5.35 -3.76 -6.92
C ALA A 40 -6.30 -2.99 -5.98
N GLY A 41 -6.86 -1.87 -6.42
CA GLY A 41 -7.76 -1.04 -5.60
C GLY A 41 -9.02 -1.79 -5.15
N ASP A 42 -9.71 -2.47 -6.07
CA ASP A 42 -10.93 -3.22 -5.77
C ASP A 42 -10.66 -4.42 -4.87
N VAL A 43 -9.49 -5.06 -5.00
CA VAL A 43 -9.13 -6.17 -4.11
C VAL A 43 -8.88 -5.68 -2.69
N LEU A 44 -8.30 -4.48 -2.51
CA LEU A 44 -8.18 -3.86 -1.19
C LEU A 44 -9.55 -3.48 -0.62
N ASP A 45 -10.44 -2.96 -1.46
CA ASP A 45 -11.78 -2.52 -1.08
C ASP A 45 -12.68 -3.67 -0.57
N VAL A 46 -12.51 -4.89 -1.10
CA VAL A 46 -13.19 -6.10 -0.55
C VAL A 46 -12.90 -6.34 0.93
N PHE A 47 -11.74 -5.89 1.43
CA PHE A 47 -11.35 -6.04 2.83
C PHE A 47 -11.63 -4.79 3.68
N MET A 48 -12.20 -3.74 3.10
CA MET A 48 -12.67 -2.57 3.84
C MET A 48 -13.84 -2.93 4.75
N LYS A 49 -13.81 -2.38 5.96
CA LYS A 49 -14.90 -2.48 6.94
C LYS A 49 -15.51 -1.10 7.16
N GLN A 50 -16.75 -1.05 7.62
CA GLN A 50 -17.39 0.23 8.01
C GLN A 50 -16.55 1.04 9.01
N SER A 51 -15.80 0.36 9.90
CA SER A 51 -14.90 1.02 10.85
C SER A 51 -13.70 1.75 10.21
N ASP A 52 -13.44 1.50 8.92
CA ASP A 52 -12.31 2.06 8.16
C ASP A 52 -12.71 3.33 7.41
N GLU A 53 -14.02 3.59 7.29
CA GLU A 53 -14.55 4.76 6.60
C GLU A 53 -14.01 6.06 7.22
N GLY A 54 -13.44 6.92 6.37
CA GLY A 54 -12.76 8.15 6.78
C GLY A 54 -11.38 7.98 7.42
N LYS A 55 -10.90 6.74 7.61
CA LYS A 55 -9.58 6.44 8.20
C LYS A 55 -8.61 5.80 7.21
N ILE A 56 -9.12 5.04 6.25
CA ILE A 56 -8.36 4.44 5.16
C ILE A 56 -8.92 4.95 3.84
N ILE A 57 -8.06 5.49 2.99
CA ILE A 57 -8.41 6.01 1.67
C ILE A 57 -7.61 5.24 0.63
N ILE A 58 -8.30 4.60 -0.31
CA ILE A 58 -7.66 3.91 -1.45
C ILE A 58 -7.79 4.82 -2.67
N LYS A 59 -6.66 5.15 -3.31
CA LYS A 59 -6.60 5.92 -4.54
C LYS A 59 -6.04 5.03 -5.66
N GLY A 60 -6.84 4.73 -6.67
CA GLY A 60 -6.38 3.96 -7.83
C GLY A 60 -5.77 4.85 -8.91
N TYR A 61 -4.62 4.44 -9.44
CA TYR A 61 -3.88 5.11 -10.51
C TYR A 61 -3.50 4.10 -11.61
N TRP A 62 -3.75 4.45 -12.87
CA TRP A 62 -3.31 3.63 -14.00
C TRP A 62 -2.63 4.48 -15.08
N PRO A 63 -1.30 4.40 -15.23
CA PRO A 63 -0.34 3.70 -14.37
C PRO A 63 -0.12 4.42 -13.03
N LEU A 64 0.41 3.71 -12.03
CA LEU A 64 1.01 4.34 -10.85
C LEU A 64 2.48 4.62 -11.16
N SER A 65 2.82 5.87 -11.43
CA SER A 65 4.17 6.30 -11.84
C SER A 65 4.79 7.30 -10.84
N GLU A 66 6.03 7.73 -11.11
CA GLU A 66 6.74 8.75 -10.33
C GLU A 66 5.91 10.02 -10.12
N GLU A 67 5.21 10.48 -11.15
CA GLU A 67 4.39 11.70 -11.12
C GLU A 67 3.36 11.60 -10.00
N GLN A 68 2.59 10.52 -9.96
CA GLN A 68 1.54 10.29 -8.98
C GLN A 68 2.11 10.04 -7.59
N LEU A 69 3.27 9.39 -7.48
CA LEU A 69 3.96 9.29 -6.19
C LEU A 69 4.35 10.68 -5.65
N ARG A 70 4.92 11.54 -6.51
CA ARG A 70 5.32 12.91 -6.13
C ARG A 70 4.12 13.81 -5.80
N GLU A 71 3.03 13.73 -6.57
CA GLU A 71 1.78 14.45 -6.32
C GLU A 71 1.18 14.16 -4.94
N ASN A 72 1.41 12.95 -4.41
CA ASN A 72 0.90 12.52 -3.11
C ASN A 72 1.89 12.74 -1.95
N LEU A 73 3.10 13.26 -2.20
CA LEU A 73 4.06 13.57 -1.11
C LEU A 73 3.51 14.51 -0.04
N PRO A 74 2.72 15.57 -0.36
CA PRO A 74 2.13 16.41 0.67
C PRO A 74 1.25 15.65 1.67
N LEU A 75 0.71 14.48 1.30
CA LEU A 75 -0.11 13.66 2.20
C LEU A 75 0.70 13.06 3.35
N LEU A 76 2.03 12.91 3.22
CA LEU A 76 2.88 12.36 4.27
C LEU A 76 2.84 13.18 5.56
N LYS A 77 2.51 14.47 5.46
CA LYS A 77 2.33 15.36 6.62
C LYS A 77 1.27 14.79 7.58
N ASP A 78 0.09 14.48 7.04
CA ASP A 78 -1.10 14.16 7.84
C ASP A 78 -1.55 12.71 7.72
N ASN A 79 -0.94 11.92 6.81
CA ASN A 79 -1.26 10.50 6.59
C ASN A 79 -0.02 9.59 6.66
N TYR A 80 -0.23 8.29 6.87
CA TYR A 80 0.68 7.26 6.38
C TYR A 80 0.31 6.97 4.92
N VAL A 81 1.30 6.83 4.04
CA VAL A 81 1.04 6.62 2.61
C VAL A 81 1.80 5.39 2.13
N TYR A 82 1.08 4.45 1.52
CA TYR A 82 1.64 3.22 0.95
C TYR A 82 1.35 3.16 -0.54
N ALA A 83 2.35 2.80 -1.34
CA ALA A 83 2.20 2.52 -2.76
C ALA A 83 2.06 1.00 -2.96
N PHE A 84 0.98 0.57 -3.61
CA PHE A 84 0.62 -0.83 -3.83
C PHE A 84 0.67 -1.13 -5.33
N PHE A 85 1.72 -1.83 -5.76
CA PHE A 85 1.95 -2.23 -7.13
C PHE A 85 1.49 -3.66 -7.37
N SER A 86 0.93 -3.91 -8.55
CA SER A 86 0.37 -5.21 -8.93
C SER A 86 0.99 -5.82 -10.18
N HIS A 87 1.64 -5.01 -11.02
CA HIS A 87 2.26 -5.44 -12.28
C HIS A 87 3.70 -4.98 -12.42
N GLN A 88 4.08 -3.88 -11.76
CA GLN A 88 5.44 -3.36 -11.86
C GLN A 88 6.47 -4.25 -11.14
N GLU A 89 7.56 -4.55 -11.83
CA GLU A 89 8.68 -5.36 -11.30
C GLU A 89 9.96 -4.55 -11.06
N GLU A 90 10.13 -3.46 -11.81
CA GLU A 90 11.30 -2.58 -11.73
C GLU A 90 10.91 -1.23 -11.10
N PHE A 91 11.66 -0.82 -10.08
CA PHE A 91 11.41 0.40 -9.32
C PHE A 91 12.66 1.28 -9.37
N PRO A 92 12.65 2.40 -10.12
CA PRO A 92 13.78 3.31 -10.18
C PRO A 92 14.12 3.88 -8.80
N GLU A 93 15.42 3.97 -8.48
CA GLU A 93 15.90 4.45 -7.17
C GLU A 93 15.54 5.92 -6.90
N ASN A 94 15.23 6.70 -7.93
CA ASN A 94 14.82 8.10 -7.82
C ASN A 94 13.34 8.28 -7.44
N TRP A 95 12.57 7.19 -7.37
CA TRP A 95 11.17 7.27 -6.95
C TRP A 95 11.08 7.56 -5.46
N PRO A 96 10.09 8.36 -5.01
CA PRO A 96 9.96 8.73 -3.62
C PRO A 96 9.27 7.61 -2.81
N ILE A 97 9.81 6.40 -2.88
CA ILE A 97 9.37 5.21 -2.16
C ILE A 97 10.55 4.60 -1.40
N SER A 98 10.26 3.79 -0.39
CA SER A 98 11.29 3.07 0.36
C SER A 98 12.17 2.21 -0.57
N LEU A 99 13.49 2.17 -0.33
CA LEU A 99 14.44 1.39 -1.15
C LEU A 99 14.14 -0.11 -1.21
N LYS A 100 13.45 -0.63 -0.19
CA LYS A 100 12.97 -2.01 -0.16
C LYS A 100 11.44 -2.00 -0.02
N PRO A 101 10.75 -2.96 -0.65
CA PRO A 101 9.34 -3.14 -0.40
C PRO A 101 9.12 -3.46 1.08
N PHE A 102 8.16 -2.76 1.67
CA PHE A 102 7.63 -3.09 2.99
C PHE A 102 7.05 -4.52 2.99
N GLN A 103 6.43 -4.92 1.88
CA GLN A 103 5.83 -6.25 1.75
C GLN A 103 5.80 -6.71 0.28
N ILE A 104 5.94 -8.03 0.09
CA ILE A 104 5.73 -8.70 -1.19
C ILE A 104 4.70 -9.82 -0.99
N ILE A 105 3.66 -9.86 -1.82
CA ILE A 105 2.58 -10.86 -1.78
C ILE A 105 2.61 -11.64 -3.09
N THR A 106 2.86 -12.95 -3.04
CA THR A 106 2.80 -13.79 -4.24
C THR A 106 1.35 -14.12 -4.61
N LYS A 107 0.96 -13.88 -5.86
CA LYS A 107 -0.37 -14.26 -6.34
C LYS A 107 -0.47 -15.79 -6.52
N PRO A 108 -1.65 -16.39 -6.35
CA PRO A 108 -1.85 -17.82 -6.56
C PRO A 108 -1.31 -18.28 -7.92
N GLY A 109 -0.54 -19.37 -7.92
CA GLY A 109 0.11 -19.91 -9.12
C GLY A 109 1.50 -19.33 -9.43
N ASN A 110 2.08 -18.51 -8.55
CA ASN A 110 3.46 -17.98 -8.64
C ASN A 110 3.78 -17.20 -9.94
N LYS A 111 2.77 -16.63 -10.61
CA LYS A 111 2.97 -15.92 -11.88
C LYS A 111 3.22 -14.42 -11.74
N SER A 112 2.89 -13.81 -10.60
CA SER A 112 3.13 -12.39 -10.32
C SER A 112 3.08 -12.10 -8.82
N THR A 113 3.51 -10.91 -8.42
CA THR A 113 3.54 -10.45 -7.02
C THR A 113 2.92 -9.08 -6.87
N PHE A 114 2.18 -8.84 -5.78
CA PHE A 114 1.95 -7.47 -5.31
C PHE A 114 3.16 -7.00 -4.52
N ARG A 115 3.54 -5.73 -4.68
CA ARG A 115 4.66 -5.12 -3.97
C ARG A 115 4.17 -3.84 -3.32
N ILE A 116 4.43 -3.72 -2.02
CA ILE A 116 3.97 -2.60 -1.22
C ILE A 116 5.19 -1.84 -0.73
N PHE A 117 5.19 -0.54 -0.94
CA PHE A 117 6.24 0.36 -0.50
C PHE A 117 5.65 1.45 0.38
N GLU A 118 6.47 1.97 1.30
CA GLU A 118 6.15 3.23 1.97
C GLU A 118 6.52 4.37 1.04
N LEU A 119 5.65 5.38 0.90
CA LEU A 119 6.02 6.63 0.25
C LEU A 119 6.91 7.41 1.23
N VAL A 120 8.02 7.96 0.74
CA VAL A 120 9.01 8.69 1.54
C VAL A 120 9.28 10.04 0.90
N SER A 121 9.47 11.08 1.72
CA SER A 121 9.99 12.35 1.23
C SER A 121 11.52 12.28 1.16
N ASP A 122 12.09 12.90 0.13
CA ASP A 122 13.53 13.16 0.02
C ASP A 122 14.09 13.91 1.25
#